data_AF-A0A920F768-F1
#
_entry.id   AF-A0A920F768-F1
#
_cell.length_a   1.000
_cell.length_b   1.000
_cell.length_c   1.000
_cell.angle_alpha   90.00
_cell.angle_beta   90.00
_cell.angle_gamma   90.00
#
_symmetry.space_group_name_H-M   'P 1'
#
loop_
_entity.id
_entity.type
_entity.pdbx_description
1 polymer ?
#
loop_
_entity_poly.entity_id
_entity_poly.type
_entity_poly.pdbx_seq_one_letter_code
_entity_poly.pdbx_strand_id
1 'polypeptide(L)'
;MGIKIEKISGAVGAEISGIQIEDICEHDFKLVNNALLDHGVIYFRRQNISPTQQLDFAKMWNDLHLHPYLKGLPEFPEIIEIVKEPSDPNNFGDHWHTDQIFTPVPAMATMLYAKEVPVTGGDTMFACMEAAYESLSGAMKICWHNFQLLIAMTKLRQDQTK
;
A
#
# COMPACT_ATOMS: atom_id res chain seq x y z
N MET A 1 15.09 13.77 -20.49
CA MET A 1 13.74 13.17 -20.50
C MET A 1 13.20 13.30 -19.10
N GLY A 2 12.01 13.87 -18.92
CA GLY A 2 11.44 14.15 -17.60
C GLY A 2 10.51 13.05 -17.10
N ILE A 3 10.12 13.18 -15.83
CA ILE A 3 9.11 12.31 -15.19
C ILE A 3 7.80 12.39 -15.98
N LYS A 4 7.17 11.24 -16.19
CA LYS A 4 5.81 11.12 -16.72
C LYS A 4 4.90 10.45 -15.69
N ILE A 5 3.69 10.98 -15.56
CA ILE A 5 2.65 10.46 -14.67
C ILE A 5 1.42 10.19 -15.53
N GLU A 6 1.02 8.93 -15.63
CA GLU A 6 -0.08 8.47 -16.49
C GLU A 6 -1.15 7.79 -15.64
N LYS A 7 -2.36 8.34 -15.63
CA LYS A 7 -3.49 7.75 -14.90
C LYS A 7 -3.85 6.39 -15.51
N ILE A 8 -4.08 5.40 -14.66
CA ILE A 8 -4.53 4.06 -15.11
C ILE A 8 -6.05 3.89 -15.07
N SER A 9 -6.75 4.72 -14.29
CA SER A 9 -8.21 4.69 -14.20
C SER A 9 -8.78 6.09 -13.92
N GLY A 10 -10.12 6.20 -13.91
CA GLY A 10 -10.80 7.44 -13.60
C GLY A 10 -10.79 7.82 -12.11
N ALA A 11 -10.59 6.85 -11.20
CA ALA A 11 -10.81 7.05 -9.76
C ALA A 11 -9.56 6.85 -8.89
N VAL A 12 -8.64 5.95 -9.29
CA VAL A 12 -7.43 5.63 -8.51
C VAL A 12 -6.31 5.13 -9.42
N GLY A 13 -5.07 5.43 -9.07
CA GLY A 13 -3.91 4.84 -9.71
C GLY A 13 -3.25 5.70 -10.78
N ALA A 14 -1.92 5.79 -10.73
CA ALA A 14 -1.09 6.27 -11.82
C ALA A 14 0.22 5.47 -11.96
N GLU A 15 0.69 5.29 -13.19
CA GLU A 15 2.05 4.83 -13.48
C GLU A 15 2.99 6.05 -13.51
N ILE A 16 4.10 5.96 -12.80
CA ILE A 16 5.19 6.93 -12.88
C ILE A 16 6.36 6.30 -13.63
N SER A 17 6.83 7.00 -14.67
CA SER A 17 7.94 6.55 -15.51
C SER A 17 8.95 7.68 -15.79
N GLY A 18 10.13 7.30 -16.27
CA GLY A 18 11.23 8.24 -16.54
C GLY A 18 12.15 8.51 -15.35
N ILE A 19 12.02 7.74 -14.25
CA ILE A 19 12.87 7.82 -13.07
C ILE A 19 13.29 6.44 -12.55
N GLN A 20 14.40 6.40 -11.82
CA GLN A 20 14.83 5.29 -10.97
C GLN A 20 14.81 5.79 -9.52
N ILE A 21 14.22 5.03 -8.61
CA ILE A 21 13.98 5.49 -7.24
C ILE A 21 15.22 5.38 -6.34
N GLU A 22 16.23 4.63 -6.76
CA GLU A 22 17.46 4.39 -6.00
C GLU A 22 18.20 5.66 -5.56
N ASP A 23 18.21 6.68 -6.42
CA ASP A 23 18.91 7.95 -6.20
C ASP A 23 18.01 9.15 -6.51
N ILE A 24 16.73 9.05 -6.16
CA ILE A 24 15.76 10.12 -6.45
C ILE A 24 16.11 11.41 -5.69
N CYS A 25 16.13 12.54 -6.40
CA CYS A 25 16.38 13.83 -5.79
C CYS A 25 15.11 14.42 -5.15
N GLU A 26 15.27 15.39 -4.24
CA GLU A 26 14.15 16.03 -3.55
C GLU A 26 13.13 16.68 -4.51
N HIS A 27 13.62 17.25 -5.62
CA HIS A 27 12.76 17.84 -6.65
C HIS A 27 11.82 16.79 -7.27
N ASP A 28 12.37 15.64 -7.65
CA ASP A 28 11.62 14.56 -8.30
C ASP A 28 10.70 13.85 -7.30
N PHE A 29 11.15 13.70 -6.05
CA PHE A 29 10.32 13.17 -4.97
C PHE A 29 9.07 14.03 -4.72
N LYS A 30 9.16 15.36 -4.80
CA LYS A 30 7.97 16.23 -4.68
C LYS A 30 6.92 15.93 -5.74
N LEU A 31 7.35 15.64 -6.97
CA LEU A 31 6.43 15.24 -8.05
C LEU A 31 5.80 13.87 -7.77
N VAL A 32 6.58 12.92 -7.26
CA VAL A 32 6.10 11.60 -6.84
C VAL A 32 5.10 11.70 -5.68
N ASN A 33 5.40 12.51 -4.67
CA ASN A 33 4.52 12.72 -3.52
C ASN A 33 3.19 13.34 -3.94
N ASN A 34 3.22 14.37 -4.79
CA ASN A 34 1.99 14.98 -5.33
C ASN A 34 1.18 13.96 -6.14
N ALA A 35 1.84 13.11 -6.94
CA ALA A 35 1.16 12.05 -7.68
C ALA A 35 0.47 11.04 -6.75
N LEU A 36 1.09 10.67 -5.62
CA LEU A 36 0.46 9.80 -4.63
C LEU A 36 -0.78 10.47 -4.02
N LEU A 37 -0.69 11.74 -3.65
CA LEU A 37 -1.83 12.50 -3.09
C LEU A 37 -2.98 12.63 -4.09
N ASP A 38 -2.68 12.90 -5.37
CA ASP A 38 -3.68 13.12 -6.42
C ASP A 38 -4.31 11.83 -6.95
N HIS A 39 -3.65 10.68 -6.79
CA HIS A 39 -4.06 9.42 -7.42
C HIS A 39 -4.29 8.27 -6.44
N GLY A 40 -3.97 8.44 -5.16
CA GLY A 40 -4.14 7.46 -4.08
C GLY A 40 -3.18 6.26 -4.15
N VAL A 41 -2.92 5.77 -5.35
CA VAL A 41 -1.99 4.66 -5.63
C VAL A 41 -1.07 5.09 -6.76
N ILE A 42 0.23 4.86 -6.60
CA ILE A 42 1.23 5.04 -7.65
C ILE A 42 2.09 3.80 -7.76
N TYR A 43 2.60 3.53 -8.94
CA TYR A 43 3.55 2.45 -9.13
C TYR A 43 4.60 2.79 -10.17
N PHE A 44 5.75 2.12 -10.03
CA PHE A 44 6.90 2.25 -10.92
C PHE A 44 7.17 0.90 -11.55
N ARG A 45 7.38 0.85 -12.86
CA ARG A 45 7.82 -0.36 -13.54
C ARG A 45 9.34 -0.42 -13.65
N ARG A 46 9.87 -1.64 -13.72
CA ARG A 46 11.29 -1.91 -14.02
C ARG A 46 12.25 -1.20 -13.06
N GLN A 47 11.91 -1.23 -11.77
CA GLN A 47 12.82 -0.84 -10.70
C GLN A 47 13.57 -2.10 -10.24
N ASN A 48 14.88 -1.99 -10.05
CA ASN A 48 15.70 -3.06 -9.49
C ASN A 48 16.44 -2.52 -8.27
N ILE A 49 15.76 -2.56 -7.13
CA ILE A 49 16.24 -1.93 -5.90
C ILE A 49 16.62 -2.98 -4.85
N SER A 50 17.59 -2.63 -4.03
CA SER A 50 17.95 -3.34 -2.81
C SER A 50 16.97 -3.01 -1.67
N PRO A 51 16.92 -3.84 -0.61
CA PRO A 51 16.19 -3.53 0.63
C PRO A 51 16.54 -2.15 1.21
N THR A 52 17.82 -1.77 1.22
CA THR A 52 18.27 -0.46 1.69
C THR A 52 17.68 0.67 0.86
N GLN A 53 17.73 0.57 -0.48
CA GLN A 53 17.16 1.58 -1.37
C GLN A 53 15.63 1.67 -1.23
N GLN A 54 14.93 0.55 -1.00
CA GLN A 54 13.50 0.56 -0.72
C GLN A 54 13.19 1.32 0.59
N LEU A 55 13.98 1.09 1.64
CA LEU A 55 13.82 1.77 2.93
C LEU A 55 14.14 3.26 2.84
N ASP A 56 15.22 3.61 2.14
CA ASP A 56 15.63 5.00 1.98
C ASP A 56 14.60 5.79 1.18
N PHE A 57 14.02 5.19 0.13
CA PHE A 57 12.91 5.78 -0.61
C PHE A 57 11.65 5.93 0.26
N ALA A 58 11.29 4.91 1.05
CA ALA A 58 10.14 4.98 1.95
C ALA A 58 10.29 6.08 3.02
N LYS A 59 11.50 6.26 3.57
CA LYS A 59 11.82 7.31 4.56
C LYS A 59 11.65 8.73 4.04
N MET A 60 11.58 8.93 2.72
CA MET A 60 11.31 10.25 2.17
C MET A 60 9.89 10.74 2.49
N TRP A 61 8.94 9.83 2.77
CA TRP A 61 7.59 10.21 3.22
C TRP A 61 7.52 10.44 4.72
N ASN A 62 7.99 9.48 5.52
CA ASN A 62 7.93 9.53 6.97
C ASN A 62 8.75 8.41 7.61
N ASP A 63 8.74 8.37 8.94
CA ASP A 63 9.28 7.27 9.74
C ASP A 63 8.66 5.92 9.34
N LEU A 64 9.48 4.88 9.37
CA LEU A 64 9.06 3.52 9.02
C LEU A 64 8.26 2.89 10.16
N HIS A 65 7.12 2.31 9.81
CA HIS A 65 6.26 1.60 10.75
C HIS A 65 6.69 0.14 10.90
N LEU A 66 7.01 -0.28 12.13
CA LEU A 66 7.21 -1.69 12.46
C LEU A 66 5.87 -2.38 12.67
N HIS A 67 5.60 -3.41 11.87
CA HIS A 67 4.34 -4.13 11.94
C HIS A 67 4.18 -4.86 13.29
N PRO A 68 3.04 -4.71 13.99
CA PRO A 68 2.87 -5.20 15.35
C PRO A 68 2.80 -6.73 15.46
N TYR A 69 2.51 -7.43 14.36
CA TYR A 69 2.26 -8.88 14.36
C TYR A 69 3.11 -9.70 13.39
N LEU A 70 3.73 -9.05 12.39
CA LEU A 70 4.46 -9.74 11.35
C LEU A 70 5.93 -9.46 11.59
N LYS A 71 6.73 -10.52 11.55
CA LYS A 71 8.17 -10.40 11.71
C LYS A 71 8.76 -9.97 10.38
N GLY A 72 9.51 -8.88 10.37
CA GLY A 72 10.28 -8.47 9.20
C GLY A 72 11.51 -9.35 8.95
N LEU A 73 12.25 -9.01 7.91
CA LEU A 73 13.49 -9.67 7.55
C LEU A 73 14.53 -9.60 8.68
N PRO A 74 15.43 -10.60 8.83
CA PRO A 74 16.46 -10.58 9.87
C PRO A 74 17.37 -9.34 9.84
N GLU A 75 17.75 -8.89 8.64
CA GLU A 75 18.63 -7.73 8.45
C GLU A 75 17.85 -6.42 8.24
N PHE A 76 16.56 -6.50 7.88
CA PHE A 76 15.70 -5.37 7.55
C PHE A 76 14.33 -5.55 8.23
N PRO A 77 14.24 -5.39 9.56
CA PRO A 77 13.02 -5.69 10.33
C PRO A 77 11.80 -4.85 9.95
N GLU A 78 11.99 -3.73 9.26
CA GLU A 78 10.95 -2.87 8.69
C GLU A 78 10.33 -3.45 7.40
N ILE A 79 11.02 -4.37 6.72
CA ILE A 79 10.53 -5.03 5.52
C ILE A 79 9.92 -6.37 5.89
N ILE A 80 8.68 -6.58 5.47
CA ILE A 80 7.99 -7.84 5.62
C ILE A 80 7.90 -8.53 4.27
N GLU A 81 8.18 -9.83 4.25
CA GLU A 81 7.96 -10.65 3.07
C GLU A 81 6.51 -11.13 3.03
N ILE A 82 5.85 -10.85 1.90
CA ILE A 82 4.54 -11.42 1.58
C ILE A 82 4.80 -12.57 0.61
N VAL A 83 4.97 -13.77 1.16
CA VAL A 83 5.23 -15.00 0.41
C VAL A 83 3.96 -15.84 0.35
N LYS A 84 3.70 -16.39 -0.84
CA LYS A 84 2.61 -17.32 -1.08
C LYS A 84 3.17 -18.57 -1.77
N GLU A 85 3.31 -19.65 -1.00
CA GLU A 85 3.72 -20.94 -1.54
C GLU A 85 2.53 -21.66 -2.21
N PRO A 86 2.77 -22.54 -3.19
CA PRO A 86 1.70 -23.28 -3.88
C PRO A 86 0.82 -24.11 -2.94
N SER A 87 1.39 -24.59 -1.83
CA SER A 87 0.68 -25.40 -0.82
C SER A 87 -0.05 -24.60 0.24
N ASP A 88 0.17 -23.28 0.30
CA ASP A 88 -0.43 -22.47 1.36
C ASP A 88 -1.95 -22.45 1.20
N PRO A 89 -2.72 -22.67 2.28
CA PRO A 89 -4.17 -22.72 2.20
C PRO A 89 -4.81 -21.34 2.06
N ASN A 90 -4.12 -20.27 2.50
CA ASN A 90 -4.68 -18.92 2.62
C ASN A 90 -3.89 -17.92 1.77
N ASN A 91 -4.56 -16.82 1.39
CA ASN A 91 -3.96 -15.71 0.68
C ASN A 91 -3.93 -14.48 1.61
N PHE A 92 -2.81 -13.76 1.63
CA PHE A 92 -2.75 -12.48 2.34
C PHE A 92 -3.60 -11.44 1.61
N GLY A 93 -4.45 -10.72 2.34
CA GLY A 93 -5.23 -9.61 1.79
C GLY A 93 -6.30 -10.04 0.77
N ASP A 94 -6.87 -11.24 0.91
CA ASP A 94 -7.84 -11.83 -0.02
C ASP A 94 -9.25 -11.21 0.01
N HIS A 95 -9.48 -10.25 0.91
CA HIS A 95 -10.71 -9.46 1.01
C HIS A 95 -10.41 -7.97 0.90
N TRP A 96 -11.41 -7.16 0.52
CA TRP A 96 -11.29 -5.70 0.57
C TRP A 96 -11.01 -5.22 1.99
N HIS A 97 -9.89 -4.53 2.18
CA HIS A 97 -9.44 -4.02 3.46
C HIS A 97 -8.59 -2.77 3.27
N THR A 98 -8.26 -2.13 4.38
CA THR A 98 -7.21 -1.13 4.50
C THR A 98 -6.34 -1.53 5.68
N ASP A 99 -5.03 -1.42 5.52
CA ASP A 99 -4.07 -1.96 6.47
C ASP A 99 -4.21 -1.30 7.85
N GLN A 100 -4.12 -2.12 8.88
CA GLN A 100 -3.93 -1.69 10.27
C GLN A 100 -4.91 -0.64 10.82
N ILE A 101 -6.11 -0.50 10.26
CA ILE A 101 -7.10 0.47 10.75
C ILE A 101 -7.59 0.24 12.19
N PHE A 102 -7.18 -0.87 12.82
CA PHE A 102 -7.40 -1.14 14.23
C PHE A 102 -6.37 -0.46 15.16
N THR A 103 -5.29 0.12 14.64
CA THR A 103 -4.30 0.84 15.45
C THR A 103 -4.76 2.29 15.70
N PRO A 104 -4.34 2.93 16.81
CA PRO A 104 -4.71 4.33 17.09
C PRO A 104 -4.20 5.32 16.05
N VAL A 105 -3.06 5.01 15.42
CA VAL A 105 -2.45 5.78 14.33
C VAL A 105 -2.15 4.78 13.21
N PRO A 106 -3.08 4.58 12.26
CA PRO A 106 -2.88 3.69 11.11
C PRO A 106 -1.71 4.15 10.24
N ALA A 107 -1.11 3.21 9.52
CA ALA A 107 -0.07 3.50 8.54
C ALA A 107 -0.61 4.46 7.47
N MET A 108 0.18 5.48 7.12
CA MET A 108 -0.22 6.46 6.09
C MET A 108 -0.20 5.88 4.68
N ALA A 109 0.71 4.93 4.42
CA ALA A 109 0.90 4.29 3.13
C ALA A 109 1.64 2.96 3.32
N THR A 110 1.43 2.04 2.38
CA THR A 110 2.16 0.77 2.28
C THR A 110 2.99 0.81 0.99
N MET A 111 4.28 0.48 1.08
CA MET A 111 5.16 0.33 -0.09
C MET A 111 5.42 -1.15 -0.35
N LEU A 112 5.02 -1.63 -1.53
CA LEU A 112 5.24 -3.01 -1.97
C LEU A 112 6.28 -3.06 -3.08
N TYR A 113 7.19 -4.03 -2.99
CA TYR A 113 8.16 -4.34 -4.03
C TYR A 113 7.92 -5.75 -4.56
N ALA A 114 7.61 -5.85 -5.86
CA ALA A 114 7.38 -7.13 -6.54
C ALA A 114 8.72 -7.85 -6.77
N LYS A 115 9.12 -8.72 -5.84
CA LYS A 115 10.37 -9.48 -5.91
C LYS A 115 10.27 -10.67 -6.86
N GLU A 116 9.24 -11.48 -6.69
CA GLU A 116 8.91 -12.63 -7.53
C GLU A 116 7.40 -12.64 -7.76
N VAL A 117 6.98 -12.77 -9.01
CA VAL A 117 5.55 -12.76 -9.41
C VAL A 117 5.30 -13.84 -10.45
N PRO A 118 4.10 -14.47 -10.48
CA PRO A 118 3.74 -15.42 -11.51
C PRO A 118 3.60 -14.73 -12.88
N VAL A 119 3.70 -15.51 -13.96
CA VAL A 119 3.50 -14.99 -15.34
C VAL A 119 2.10 -14.42 -15.53
N THR A 120 1.10 -14.99 -14.85
CA THR A 120 -0.30 -14.57 -14.89
C THR A 120 -0.97 -14.79 -13.53
N GLY A 121 -1.90 -13.90 -13.16
CA GLY A 121 -2.60 -13.94 -11.88
C GLY A 121 -1.84 -13.22 -10.76
N GLY A 122 -2.47 -13.05 -9.60
CA GLY A 122 -1.89 -12.31 -8.46
C GLY A 122 -2.07 -10.79 -8.54
N ASP A 123 -3.02 -10.31 -9.35
CA ASP A 123 -3.34 -8.89 -9.44
C ASP A 123 -3.81 -8.34 -8.08
N THR A 124 -3.39 -7.13 -7.76
CA THR A 124 -3.86 -6.38 -6.59
C THR A 124 -4.86 -5.31 -7.06
N MET A 125 -6.04 -5.30 -6.46
CA MET A 125 -7.08 -4.32 -6.74
C MET A 125 -7.11 -3.22 -5.69
N PHE A 126 -7.40 -2.00 -6.11
CA PHE A 126 -7.53 -0.82 -5.24
C PHE A 126 -8.87 -0.13 -5.48
N ALA A 127 -9.39 0.54 -4.44
CA ALA A 127 -10.63 1.31 -4.49
C ALA A 127 -10.40 2.71 -3.92
N CYS A 128 -11.02 3.72 -4.53
CA CYS A 128 -10.94 5.10 -4.07
C CYS A 128 -12.09 5.40 -3.10
N MET A 129 -11.76 5.50 -1.80
CA MET A 129 -12.76 5.78 -0.77
C MET A 129 -13.31 7.22 -0.85
N GLU A 130 -12.52 8.18 -1.35
CA GLU A 130 -13.00 9.53 -1.64
C GLU A 130 -14.07 9.52 -2.73
N ALA A 131 -13.79 8.88 -3.88
CA ALA A 131 -14.77 8.77 -4.96
C ALA A 131 -16.02 7.99 -4.53
N ALA A 132 -15.85 6.93 -3.72
CA ALA A 132 -16.98 6.18 -3.16
C ALA A 132 -17.85 7.07 -2.27
N TYR A 133 -17.26 7.83 -1.35
CA TYR A 133 -17.97 8.77 -0.51
C TYR A 133 -18.66 9.87 -1.33
N GLU A 134 -17.98 10.43 -2.33
CA GLU A 134 -18.52 11.50 -3.15
C GLU A 134 -19.73 11.04 -3.98
N SER A 135 -19.77 9.78 -4.38
CA SER A 135 -20.90 9.17 -5.11
C SER A 135 -22.17 8.98 -4.27
N LEU A 136 -22.08 9.09 -2.93
CA LEU A 136 -23.24 8.97 -2.05
C LEU A 136 -24.20 10.15 -2.25
N SER A 137 -25.51 9.87 -2.15
CA SER A 137 -26.52 10.94 -2.13
C SER A 137 -26.31 11.89 -0.95
N GLY A 138 -26.75 13.15 -1.09
CA GLY A 138 -26.63 14.14 -0.01
C GLY A 138 -27.31 13.68 1.30
N ALA A 139 -28.48 13.03 1.20
CA ALA A 139 -29.17 12.47 2.36
C ALA A 139 -28.34 11.38 3.05
N MET A 140 -27.63 10.56 2.28
CA MET A 140 -26.72 9.57 2.83
C MET A 140 -25.54 10.27 3.52
N LYS A 141 -24.84 11.20 2.87
CA LYS A 141 -23.73 11.95 3.50
C LYS A 141 -24.12 12.58 4.85
N ILE A 142 -25.32 13.16 4.94
CA ILE A 142 -25.88 13.70 6.20
C ILE A 142 -26.09 12.60 7.24
N CYS A 143 -26.67 11.46 6.84
CA CYS A 143 -26.89 10.33 7.74
C CYS A 143 -25.58 9.86 8.37
N TRP A 144 -24.50 9.73 7.60
CA TRP A 144 -23.22 9.20 8.08
C TRP A 144 -22.36 10.21 8.85
N HIS A 145 -22.66 11.51 8.81
CA HIS A 145 -21.80 12.58 9.34
C HIS A 145 -21.41 12.43 10.82
N ASN A 146 -22.27 11.80 11.64
CA ASN A 146 -22.04 11.64 13.08
C ASN A 146 -21.79 10.18 13.52
N PHE A 147 -21.55 9.27 12.58
CA PHE A 147 -21.26 7.88 12.92
C PHE A 147 -19.77 7.70 13.22
N GLN A 148 -19.49 7.04 14.34
CA GLN A 148 -18.16 6.53 14.65
C GLN A 148 -18.18 5.01 14.47
N LEU A 149 -17.19 4.48 13.76
CA LEU A 149 -17.02 3.05 13.60
C LEU A 149 -16.05 2.54 14.67
N LEU A 150 -16.47 1.55 15.45
CA LEU A 150 -15.56 0.81 16.32
C LEU A 150 -14.87 -0.27 15.47
N ILE A 151 -13.56 -0.13 15.30
CA ILE A 151 -12.74 -1.10 14.57
C ILE A 151 -11.88 -1.84 15.60
N ALA A 152 -11.96 -3.16 15.60
CA ALA A 152 -11.13 -4.01 16.46
C ALA A 152 -10.61 -5.20 15.65
N MET A 153 -9.35 -5.53 15.83
CA MET A 153 -8.79 -6.79 15.34
C MET A 153 -8.82 -7.81 16.47
N THR A 154 -9.57 -8.90 16.26
CA THR A 154 -9.50 -10.07 17.14
C THR A 154 -8.44 -11.02 16.59
N LYS A 155 -7.61 -11.59 17.47
CA LYS A 155 -6.78 -12.72 17.05
C LYS A 155 -7.72 -13.84 16.63
N LEU A 156 -7.60 -14.31 15.38
CA LEU A 156 -8.16 -15.61 15.01
C LEU A 156 -7.62 -16.63 16.02
N ARG A 157 -8.50 -17.46 16.59
CA ARG A 157 -8.07 -18.65 17.35
C ARG A 157 -7.20 -19.47 16.40
N GLN A 158 -5.89 -19.41 16.58
CA GLN A 158 -5.03 -20.46 16.08
C GLN A 158 -5.28 -21.65 17.00
N ASP A 159 -6.15 -22.57 16.59
CA ASP A 159 -6.10 -23.92 17.13
C ASP A 159 -4.70 -24.44 16.82
N GLN A 160 -3.85 -24.45 17.84
CA GLN A 160 -2.56 -25.11 17.82
C GLN A 160 -2.80 -26.62 17.82
N THR A 161 -3.26 -27.17 16.70
CA THR A 161 -3.20 -28.60 16.43
C THR A 161 -3.07 -28.82 14.92
N LYS A 162 -1.82 -28.91 14.46
CA LYS A 162 -1.28 -30.03 13.69
C LYS A 162 0.23 -29.93 13.57
#